data_AF-A0A9P7AML3-F1
#
_entry.id   AF-A0A9P7AML3-F1
#
_cell.length_a   1.000
_cell.length_b   1.000
_cell.length_c   1.000
_cell.angle_alpha   90.00
_cell.angle_beta   90.00
_cell.angle_gamma   90.00
#
_symmetry.space_group_name_H-M   'P 1'
#
loop_
_entity.id
_entity.type
_entity.pdbx_description
1 polymer ?
#
loop_
_entity_poly.entity_id
_entity_poly.type
_entity_poly.pdbx_seq_one_letter_code
_entity_poly.pdbx_strand_id
1 'polypeptide(L)'
;YTTPWLNGVMLDKAGVTTQTNLRASLNVCADCFSSLSHAKVPRLALANHLYRGHLPHQFRDLTWVEEMVCAVYRNTAHVTRLYQSTDAAQLFILHGNTCAHETNVISTVTVLPRTPADINGMLSVVFVGPTKLTDKSLKTMFQVRKKLVWAFLRWLCAHNHLYRNVRLDEDIMDEYPEDGPVPGVAGHLIY
;
A
#
# COMPACT_ATOMS: atom_id res chain seq x y z
N TYR A 1 -27.41 -12.33 1.60
CA TYR A 1 -27.93 -12.31 2.98
C TYR A 1 -29.15 -13.21 3.05
N THR A 2 -29.51 -13.72 4.23
CA THR A 2 -30.74 -14.53 4.44
C THR A 2 -32.03 -13.70 4.33
N THR A 3 -31.92 -12.38 4.16
CA THR A 3 -33.04 -11.44 4.08
C THR A 3 -33.29 -10.95 2.64
N PRO A 4 -34.50 -11.15 2.06
CA PRO A 4 -34.80 -10.88 0.64
C PRO A 4 -34.61 -9.42 0.18
N TRP A 5 -34.94 -8.46 1.04
CA TRP A 5 -34.79 -7.01 0.77
C TRP A 5 -33.35 -6.46 0.83
N LEU A 6 -32.38 -7.22 1.36
CA LEU A 6 -30.95 -6.89 1.27
C LEU A 6 -30.29 -7.55 0.06
N ASN A 7 -31.07 -8.23 -0.78
CA ASN A 7 -30.56 -8.87 -1.98
C ASN A 7 -30.10 -7.79 -2.98
N GLY A 8 -28.88 -7.94 -3.49
CA GLY A 8 -28.25 -6.95 -4.38
C GLY A 8 -27.55 -5.77 -3.68
N VAL A 9 -27.67 -5.62 -2.35
CA VAL A 9 -26.92 -4.60 -1.61
C VAL A 9 -25.59 -5.18 -1.15
N MET A 10 -24.46 -4.60 -1.56
CA MET A 10 -23.13 -5.04 -1.11
C MET A 10 -22.76 -4.37 0.23
N LEU A 11 -23.05 -5.06 1.32
CA LEU A 11 -22.74 -4.64 2.70
C LEU A 11 -21.67 -5.55 3.31
N ASP A 12 -20.87 -5.05 4.24
CA ASP A 12 -20.00 -5.94 5.02
C ASP A 12 -20.88 -6.90 5.85
N LYS A 13 -20.57 -8.21 5.83
CA LYS A 13 -21.33 -9.22 6.56
C LYS A 13 -21.31 -8.97 8.07
N ALA A 14 -20.21 -8.47 8.62
CA ALA A 14 -20.10 -8.12 10.04
C ALA A 14 -20.95 -6.88 10.39
N GLY A 15 -21.22 -6.01 9.40
CA GLY A 15 -22.09 -4.85 9.53
C GLY A 15 -23.58 -5.18 9.50
N VAL A 16 -23.99 -6.42 9.25
CA VAL A 16 -25.41 -6.81 9.17
C VAL A 16 -25.73 -7.77 10.31
N THR A 17 -26.54 -7.32 11.28
CA THR A 17 -27.10 -8.20 12.31
C THR A 17 -28.55 -8.49 11.96
N THR A 18 -28.87 -9.77 11.73
CA THR A 18 -30.25 -10.20 11.48
C THR A 18 -30.84 -10.69 12.79
N GLN A 19 -31.87 -10.00 13.31
CA GLN A 19 -32.55 -10.40 14.54
C GLN A 19 -33.72 -11.37 14.26
N THR A 20 -34.43 -11.16 13.14
CA THR A 20 -35.50 -12.04 12.62
C THR A 20 -35.55 -11.98 11.09
N ASN A 21 -36.31 -12.85 10.42
CA ASN A 21 -36.49 -12.85 8.95
C ASN A 21 -37.06 -11.52 8.38
N LEU A 22 -37.59 -10.64 9.24
CA LEU A 22 -38.20 -9.36 8.88
C LEU A 22 -37.45 -8.14 9.44
N ARG A 23 -36.39 -8.33 10.23
CA ARG A 23 -35.68 -7.22 10.89
C ARG A 23 -34.17 -7.44 10.85
N ALA A 24 -33.49 -6.55 10.11
CA ALA A 24 -32.05 -6.44 10.08
C ALA A 24 -31.64 -5.08 10.63
N SER A 25 -30.57 -5.04 11.43
CA SER A 25 -29.91 -3.82 11.87
C SER A 25 -28.56 -3.70 11.18
N LEU A 26 -28.25 -2.50 10.73
CA LEU A 26 -26.96 -2.16 10.12
C LEU A 26 -26.06 -1.53 11.18
N ASN A 27 -24.93 -2.17 11.44
CA ASN A 27 -23.86 -1.62 12.26
C ASN A 27 -22.86 -0.94 11.31
N VAL A 28 -22.70 0.37 11.47
CA VAL A 28 -21.74 1.17 10.71
C VAL A 28 -20.59 1.57 11.62
N CYS A 29 -19.36 1.52 11.13
CA CYS A 29 -18.21 2.03 11.88
C CYS A 29 -18.32 3.55 12.06
N ALA A 30 -17.56 4.10 13.02
CA ALA A 30 -17.57 5.52 13.33
C ALA A 30 -17.27 6.41 12.11
N ASP A 31 -16.32 6.03 11.26
CA ASP A 31 -15.95 6.78 10.05
C ASP A 31 -17.08 6.83 9.03
N CYS A 32 -17.74 5.69 8.80
CA CYS A 32 -18.87 5.62 7.88
C CYS A 32 -20.06 6.40 8.45
N PHE A 33 -20.36 6.25 9.75
CA PHE A 33 -21.43 6.99 10.41
C PHE A 33 -21.21 8.51 10.33
N SER A 34 -20.00 8.99 10.60
CA SER A 34 -19.65 10.42 10.51
C SER A 34 -19.81 10.98 9.09
N SER A 35 -19.50 10.17 8.06
CA SER A 35 -19.72 10.59 6.66
C SER A 35 -21.22 10.65 6.33
N LEU A 36 -21.96 9.59 6.71
CA LEU A 36 -23.38 9.46 6.43
C LEU A 36 -24.24 10.48 7.19
N SER A 37 -23.86 10.85 8.42
CA SER A 37 -24.55 11.88 9.21
C SER A 37 -24.49 13.26 8.55
N HIS A 38 -23.51 13.48 7.66
CA HIS A 38 -23.37 14.70 6.86
C HIS A 38 -23.86 14.52 5.42
N ALA A 39 -24.63 13.46 5.14
CA ALA A 39 -25.09 13.11 3.79
C ALA A 39 -23.95 12.97 2.76
N LYS A 40 -22.75 12.54 3.19
CA LYS A 40 -21.59 12.28 2.33
C LYS A 40 -21.37 10.78 2.15
N VAL A 41 -20.87 10.41 0.97
CA VAL A 41 -20.44 9.03 0.70
C VAL A 41 -19.19 8.74 1.54
N PRO A 42 -19.17 7.65 2.34
CA PRO A 42 -17.98 7.26 3.09
C PRO A 42 -16.75 7.08 2.19
N ARG A 43 -15.57 7.47 2.70
CA ARG A 43 -14.32 7.46 1.92
C ARG A 43 -14.03 6.13 1.22
N LEU A 44 -14.24 5.01 1.91
CA LEU A 44 -13.95 3.65 1.41
C LEU A 44 -15.22 2.88 1.04
N ALA A 45 -16.27 3.60 0.64
CA ALA A 45 -17.52 2.97 0.23
C ALA A 45 -17.33 2.17 -1.06
N LEU A 46 -18.21 1.20 -1.29
CA LEU A 46 -18.29 0.58 -2.60
C LEU A 46 -18.88 1.54 -3.65
N ALA A 47 -19.79 2.42 -3.22
CA ALA A 47 -20.52 3.35 -4.08
C ALA A 47 -19.62 4.35 -4.84
N ASN A 48 -18.43 4.63 -4.32
CA ASN A 48 -17.42 5.47 -4.99
C ASN A 48 -16.24 4.64 -5.55
N HIS A 49 -16.38 3.31 -5.63
CA HIS A 49 -15.34 2.39 -6.10
C HIS A 49 -14.02 2.44 -5.31
N LEU A 50 -14.06 2.92 -4.06
CA LEU A 50 -12.88 3.01 -3.18
C LEU A 50 -12.84 1.92 -2.10
N TYR A 51 -13.76 0.96 -2.14
CA TYR A 51 -13.73 -0.21 -1.28
C TYR A 51 -12.42 -0.98 -1.47
N ARG A 52 -11.73 -1.23 -0.36
CA ARG A 52 -10.52 -2.06 -0.31
C ARG A 52 -10.88 -3.35 0.38
N GLY A 53 -10.56 -4.48 -0.25
CA GLY A 53 -10.73 -5.80 0.36
C GLY A 53 -9.77 -6.01 1.53
N HIS A 54 -9.91 -7.16 2.19
CA HIS A 54 -9.01 -7.58 3.24
C HIS A 54 -7.85 -8.40 2.66
N LEU A 55 -6.62 -8.04 3.02
CA LEU A 55 -5.46 -8.87 2.72
C LEU A 55 -5.37 -10.05 3.71
N PRO A 56 -4.91 -11.23 3.25
CA PRO A 56 -4.53 -12.34 4.11
C PRO A 56 -3.57 -11.90 5.23
N HIS A 57 -3.64 -12.56 6.38
CA HIS A 57 -2.87 -12.18 7.58
C HIS A 57 -1.36 -12.03 7.30
N GLN A 58 -0.80 -12.92 6.48
CA GLN A 58 0.61 -12.94 6.10
C GLN A 58 1.08 -11.72 5.27
N PHE A 59 0.17 -10.89 4.76
CA PHE A 59 0.47 -9.71 3.94
C PHE A 59 0.06 -8.40 4.64
N ARG A 60 -0.39 -8.45 5.90
CA ARG A 60 -0.86 -7.25 6.62
C ARG A 60 0.26 -6.32 7.05
N ASP A 61 1.47 -6.83 7.15
CA ASP A 61 2.66 -6.11 7.56
C ASP A 61 3.56 -5.75 6.37
N LEU A 62 3.03 -5.79 5.13
CA LEU A 62 3.74 -5.30 3.95
C LEU A 62 4.19 -3.85 4.16
N THR A 63 5.43 -3.55 3.82
CA THR A 63 5.90 -2.17 3.79
C THR A 63 5.36 -1.48 2.56
N TRP A 64 5.21 -0.16 2.62
CA TRP A 64 4.80 0.64 1.46
C TRP A 64 5.76 0.47 0.26
N VAL A 65 7.04 0.20 0.52
CA VAL A 65 8.02 -0.10 -0.53
C VAL A 65 7.77 -1.47 -1.15
N GLU A 66 7.47 -2.50 -0.35
CA GLU A 66 7.09 -3.82 -0.86
C GLU A 66 5.82 -3.74 -1.73
N GLU A 67 4.85 -2.89 -1.35
CA GLU A 67 3.69 -2.60 -2.19
C GLU A 67 4.08 -1.92 -3.51
N MET A 68 5.03 -0.97 -3.49
CA MET A 68 5.55 -0.33 -4.71
C MET A 68 6.27 -1.32 -5.63
N VAL A 69 7.04 -2.27 -5.08
CA VAL A 69 7.69 -3.34 -5.85
C VAL A 69 6.65 -4.17 -6.60
N CYS A 70 5.45 -4.31 -6.05
CA CYS A 70 4.36 -5.08 -6.65
C CYS A 70 3.40 -4.24 -7.52
N ALA A 71 3.59 -2.93 -7.67
CA ALA A 71 2.58 -2.06 -8.29
C ALA A 71 2.55 -2.15 -9.83
N VAL A 72 1.39 -2.50 -10.40
CA VAL A 72 1.16 -2.56 -11.86
C VAL A 72 1.14 -1.18 -12.52
N TYR A 73 0.62 -0.16 -11.83
CA TYR A 73 0.47 1.19 -12.36
C TYR A 73 1.43 2.16 -11.67
N ARG A 74 2.12 3.01 -12.45
CA ARG A 74 2.93 4.13 -11.97
C ARG A 74 2.18 5.45 -12.18
N ASN A 75 1.87 6.18 -11.13
CA ASN A 75 1.29 7.52 -11.26
C ASN A 75 1.80 8.53 -10.22
N THR A 76 2.79 8.17 -9.40
CA THR A 76 3.09 8.91 -8.19
C THR A 76 4.59 9.00 -7.94
N ALA A 77 5.09 10.23 -7.76
CA ALA A 77 6.40 10.48 -7.20
C ALA A 77 6.26 10.63 -5.68
N HIS A 78 7.09 9.91 -4.93
CA HIS A 78 7.06 9.95 -3.47
C HIS A 78 8.20 10.82 -2.97
N VAL A 79 7.86 11.97 -2.38
CA VAL A 79 8.83 12.86 -1.73
C VAL A 79 8.73 12.66 -0.23
N THR A 80 9.71 11.95 0.30
CA THR A 80 9.76 11.59 1.70
C THR A 80 10.66 12.55 2.44
N ARG A 81 10.11 13.36 3.35
CA ARG A 81 10.92 14.19 4.26
C ARG A 81 11.12 13.46 5.58
N LEU A 82 12.38 13.31 5.96
CA LEU A 82 12.80 12.66 7.19
C LEU A 82 13.33 13.70 8.15
N TYR A 83 12.72 13.81 9.32
CA TYR A 83 13.19 14.68 10.39
C TYR A 83 13.82 13.83 11.48
N GLN A 84 15.00 14.23 11.96
CA GLN A 84 15.56 13.61 13.16
C GLN A 84 14.75 14.05 14.38
N SER A 85 14.30 13.09 15.19
CA SER A 85 13.59 13.38 16.45
C SER A 85 14.56 13.54 17.61
N THR A 86 14.16 14.28 18.62
CA THR A 86 14.82 14.32 19.93
C THR A 86 14.41 13.16 20.83
N ASP A 87 13.34 12.43 20.48
CA ASP A 87 12.90 11.23 21.20
C ASP A 87 13.74 10.01 20.78
N ALA A 88 14.43 9.40 21.75
CA ALA A 88 15.24 8.20 21.54
C ALA A 88 14.40 6.98 21.09
N ALA A 89 13.10 6.94 21.41
CA ALA A 89 12.20 5.85 21.01
C ALA A 89 11.72 5.97 19.55
N GLN A 90 11.65 7.19 19.01
CA GLN A 90 11.31 7.44 17.60
C GLN A 90 12.39 8.30 16.97
N LEU A 91 13.53 7.69 16.64
CA LEU A 91 14.70 8.39 16.09
C LEU A 91 14.41 9.26 14.85
N PHE A 92 13.36 8.94 14.09
CA PHE A 92 12.96 9.69 12.91
C PHE A 92 11.46 9.89 12.83
N ILE A 93 11.05 11.10 12.48
CA ILE A 93 9.68 11.44 12.14
C ILE A 93 9.59 11.52 10.62
N LEU A 94 8.74 10.66 10.05
CA LEU A 94 8.47 10.58 8.63
C LEU A 94 7.36 11.57 8.27
N HIS A 95 7.69 12.62 7.51
CA HIS A 95 6.71 13.43 6.81
C HIS A 95 6.77 13.11 5.31
N GLY A 96 5.94 12.15 4.88
CA GLY A 96 5.80 11.82 3.47
C GLY A 96 4.81 12.77 2.79
N ASN A 97 5.26 13.51 1.78
CA ASN A 97 4.36 14.14 0.82
C ASN A 97 4.30 13.25 -0.42
N THR A 98 3.10 12.81 -0.77
CA THR A 98 2.88 12.02 -1.97
C THR A 98 2.42 12.96 -3.08
N CYS A 99 3.26 13.17 -4.09
CA CYS A 99 2.94 14.01 -5.23
C CYS A 99 2.57 13.11 -6.42
N ALA A 100 1.26 12.95 -6.65
CA ALA A 100 0.76 12.27 -7.83
C ALA A 100 0.81 13.24 -9.02
N HIS A 101 1.81 13.09 -9.88
CA HIS A 101 1.88 13.79 -11.15
C HIS A 101 1.42 12.83 -12.25
N GLU A 102 0.52 13.30 -13.12
CA GLU A 102 0.20 12.59 -14.37
C GLU A 102 1.49 12.48 -15.20
N THR A 103 2.19 11.38 -15.01
CA THR A 103 3.25 10.98 -15.92
C THR A 103 2.48 10.44 -17.12
N ASN A 104 2.47 11.15 -18.25
CA ASN A 104 1.80 10.74 -19.50
C ASN A 104 2.30 9.39 -20.08
N VAL A 105 3.11 8.67 -19.31
CA VAL A 105 3.53 7.31 -19.52
C VAL A 105 2.82 6.48 -18.46
N ILE A 106 1.62 5.97 -18.76
CA ILE A 106 1.08 4.83 -17.99
C ILE A 106 2.05 3.68 -18.27
N SER A 107 3.10 3.56 -17.44
CA SER A 107 3.94 2.37 -17.41
C SER A 107 3.13 1.26 -16.77
N THR A 108 2.17 0.74 -17.54
CA THR A 108 1.54 -0.55 -17.30
C THR A 108 2.63 -1.56 -17.52
N VAL A 109 3.13 -2.11 -16.44
CA VAL A 109 4.18 -3.11 -16.53
C VAL A 109 3.54 -4.46 -16.81
N THR A 110 4.13 -5.15 -17.77
CA THR A 110 3.78 -6.53 -18.09
C THR A 110 4.69 -7.52 -17.37
N VAL A 111 5.75 -7.05 -16.69
CA VAL A 111 6.74 -7.84 -15.95
C VAL A 111 6.96 -7.29 -14.54
N LEU A 112 6.68 -8.09 -13.50
CA LEU A 112 6.93 -7.77 -12.09
C LEU A 112 7.88 -8.79 -11.44
N PRO A 113 8.57 -8.48 -10.33
CA PRO A 113 8.59 -7.23 -9.57
C PRO A 113 9.15 -6.04 -10.36
N ARG A 114 8.91 -4.81 -9.87
CA ARG A 114 9.64 -3.63 -10.36
C ARG A 114 11.12 -3.78 -10.00
N THR A 115 12.00 -3.23 -10.84
CA THR A 115 13.45 -3.23 -10.56
C THR A 115 13.79 -2.24 -9.43
N PRO A 116 14.91 -2.42 -8.71
CA PRO A 116 15.39 -1.41 -7.77
C PRO A 116 15.58 -0.03 -8.40
N ALA A 117 16.04 0.01 -9.66
CA ALA A 117 16.17 1.26 -10.43
C ALA A 117 14.82 1.96 -10.64
N ASP A 118 13.76 1.21 -10.96
CA ASP A 118 12.41 1.75 -11.08
C ASP A 118 11.90 2.32 -9.76
N ILE A 119 12.14 1.62 -8.65
CA ILE A 119 11.74 2.08 -7.32
C ILE A 119 12.47 3.36 -6.96
N ASN A 120 13.79 3.39 -7.11
CA ASN A 120 14.60 4.57 -6.83
C ASN A 120 14.21 5.78 -7.70
N GLY A 121 13.80 5.56 -8.95
CA GLY A 121 13.28 6.63 -9.82
C GLY A 121 11.99 7.28 -9.31
N MET A 122 11.24 6.62 -8.42
CA MET A 122 10.02 7.16 -7.81
C MET A 122 10.25 7.73 -6.41
N LEU A 123 11.45 7.53 -5.83
CA LEU A 123 11.79 7.91 -4.47
C LEU A 123 12.71 9.13 -4.46
N SER A 124 12.24 10.21 -3.87
CA SER A 124 13.08 11.35 -3.47
C SER A 124 13.06 11.45 -1.96
N VAL A 125 14.19 11.22 -1.31
CA VAL A 125 14.27 11.21 0.15
C VAL A 125 15.05 12.45 0.59
N VAL A 126 14.37 13.39 1.25
CA VAL A 126 14.97 14.61 1.79
C VAL A 126 15.15 14.43 3.29
N PHE A 127 16.38 14.41 3.77
CA PHE A 127 16.68 14.31 5.18
C PHE A 127 16.97 15.69 5.77
N VAL A 128 16.29 16.01 6.88
CA VAL A 128 16.42 17.25 7.62
C VAL A 128 16.85 16.91 9.04
N GLY A 129 18.13 17.05 9.33
CA GLY A 129 18.67 16.79 10.67
C GLY A 129 20.18 17.00 10.76
N PRO A 130 20.71 17.14 11.99
CA PRO A 130 22.13 17.39 12.22
C PRO A 130 23.04 16.18 11.94
N THR A 131 22.49 14.95 11.87
CA THR A 131 23.28 13.72 11.77
C THR A 131 23.02 12.98 10.47
N LYS A 132 24.05 12.39 9.83
CA LYS A 132 23.84 11.53 8.66
C LYS A 132 22.99 10.30 9.02
N LEU A 133 22.08 9.93 8.12
CA LEU A 133 21.33 8.67 8.18
C LEU A 133 22.27 7.46 8.16
N THR A 134 21.92 6.44 8.93
CA THR A 134 22.61 5.14 8.95
C THR A 134 21.87 4.11 8.10
N ASP A 135 22.56 3.08 7.61
CA ASP A 135 21.94 1.98 6.87
C ASP A 135 20.83 1.28 7.66
N LYS A 136 20.97 1.23 8.99
CA LYS A 136 19.93 0.70 9.88
C LYS A 136 18.64 1.52 9.81
N SER A 137 18.76 2.84 9.75
CA SER A 137 17.62 3.76 9.62
C SER A 137 16.92 3.60 8.27
N LEU A 138 17.70 3.43 7.20
CA LEU A 138 17.17 3.17 5.86
C LEU A 138 16.45 1.84 5.78
N LYS A 139 17.01 0.79 6.40
CA LYS A 139 16.34 -0.52 6.49
C LYS A 139 14.97 -0.39 7.14
N THR A 140 14.81 0.39 8.21
CA THR A 140 13.51 0.55 8.89
C THR A 140 12.43 1.15 7.99
N MET A 141 12.79 2.01 7.03
CA MET A 141 11.82 2.77 6.23
C MET A 141 11.63 2.24 4.81
N PHE A 142 12.70 1.71 4.22
CA PHE A 142 12.75 1.26 2.83
C PHE A 142 13.02 -0.24 2.73
N GLN A 143 12.57 -1.00 3.74
CA GLN A 143 12.75 -2.45 3.80
C GLN A 143 12.00 -3.15 2.66
N VAL A 144 12.68 -4.14 2.07
CA VAL A 144 12.10 -5.12 1.17
C VAL A 144 12.50 -6.52 1.64
N ARG A 145 11.50 -7.39 1.82
CA ARG A 145 11.68 -8.82 2.11
C ARG A 145 11.34 -9.62 0.85
N LYS A 146 12.38 -10.13 0.18
CA LYS A 146 12.26 -10.85 -1.11
C LYS A 146 11.21 -11.95 -1.09
N LYS A 147 11.26 -12.82 -0.07
CA LYS A 147 10.31 -13.94 0.07
C LYS A 147 8.86 -13.48 0.20
N LEU A 148 8.63 -12.38 0.90
CA LEU A 148 7.29 -11.84 1.12
C LEU A 148 6.75 -11.21 -0.16
N VAL A 149 7.57 -10.39 -0.83
CA VAL A 149 7.23 -9.78 -2.14
C VAL A 149 6.88 -10.86 -3.16
N TRP A 150 7.69 -11.90 -3.28
CA TRP A 150 7.43 -13.00 -4.22
C TRP A 150 6.14 -13.76 -3.89
N ALA A 151 5.90 -14.05 -2.61
CA ALA A 151 4.66 -14.67 -2.17
C ALA A 151 3.43 -13.79 -2.46
N PHE A 152 3.57 -12.47 -2.27
CA PHE A 152 2.51 -11.51 -2.51
C PHE A 152 2.19 -11.37 -4.00
N LEU A 153 3.19 -11.27 -4.87
CA LEU A 153 3.01 -11.24 -6.33
C LEU A 153 2.27 -12.48 -6.84
N ARG A 154 2.67 -13.68 -6.41
CA ARG A 154 1.96 -14.91 -6.78
C ARG A 154 0.51 -14.91 -6.30
N TRP A 155 0.27 -14.41 -5.08
CA TRP A 155 -1.09 -14.27 -4.56
C TRP A 155 -1.92 -13.28 -5.39
N LEU A 156 -1.34 -12.14 -5.77
CA LEU A 156 -1.98 -11.13 -6.62
C LEU A 156 -2.33 -11.70 -8.00
N CYS A 157 -1.43 -12.41 -8.67
CA CYS A 157 -1.71 -13.06 -9.96
C CYS A 157 -2.88 -14.05 -9.87
N ALA A 158 -3.04 -14.74 -8.74
CA ALA A 158 -4.13 -15.70 -8.53
C ALA A 158 -5.48 -15.05 -8.15
N HIS A 159 -5.48 -13.91 -7.45
CA HIS A 159 -6.69 -13.34 -6.83
C HIS A 159 -7.11 -11.98 -7.39
N ASN A 160 -6.25 -11.29 -8.13
CA ASN A 160 -6.51 -9.96 -8.65
C ASN A 160 -6.46 -9.96 -10.18
N HIS A 161 -7.61 -9.66 -10.80
CA HIS A 161 -7.76 -9.62 -12.25
C HIS A 161 -6.80 -8.64 -12.94
N LEU A 162 -6.38 -7.57 -12.26
CA LEU A 162 -5.41 -6.60 -12.79
C LEU A 162 -4.03 -7.23 -13.03
N TYR A 163 -3.72 -8.33 -12.35
CA TYR A 163 -2.44 -9.03 -12.41
C TYR A 163 -2.45 -10.25 -13.35
N ARG A 164 -3.58 -10.53 -14.02
CA ARG A 164 -3.75 -11.73 -14.85
C ARG A 164 -2.72 -11.85 -15.97
N ASN A 165 -2.32 -10.72 -16.55
CA ASN A 165 -1.40 -10.67 -17.69
C ASN A 165 0.02 -10.27 -17.28
N VAL A 166 0.29 -10.17 -15.98
CA VAL A 166 1.62 -9.86 -15.46
C VAL A 166 2.46 -11.12 -15.47
N ARG A 167 3.64 -11.05 -16.07
CA ARG A 167 4.68 -12.07 -15.98
C ARG A 167 5.54 -11.80 -14.75
N LEU A 168 5.86 -12.85 -14.00
CA LEU A 168 6.78 -12.75 -12.88
C LEU A 168 8.20 -13.08 -13.35
N ASP A 169 9.17 -12.27 -12.95
CA ASP A 169 10.57 -12.39 -13.33
C ASP A 169 11.44 -12.60 -12.08
N GLU A 170 12.09 -13.76 -11.99
CA GLU A 170 12.96 -14.10 -10.88
C GLU A 170 14.30 -13.37 -10.95
N ASP A 171 14.77 -13.02 -12.15
CA ASP A 171 16.06 -12.33 -12.34
C ASP A 171 15.98 -10.92 -11.73
N ILE A 172 14.85 -10.23 -11.90
CA ILE A 172 14.60 -8.92 -11.27
C ILE A 172 14.51 -9.07 -9.74
N MET A 173 13.92 -10.17 -9.26
CA MET A 173 13.80 -10.44 -7.83
C MET A 173 15.17 -10.73 -7.19
N ASP A 174 16.13 -11.26 -7.96
CA ASP A 174 17.51 -11.50 -7.53
C ASP A 174 18.33 -10.21 -7.36
N GLU A 175 17.89 -9.09 -7.94
CA GLU A 175 18.48 -7.78 -7.67
C GLU A 175 18.21 -7.29 -6.23
N TYR A 176 17.20 -7.83 -5.56
CA TYR A 176 16.83 -7.45 -4.19
C TYR A 176 17.52 -8.32 -3.13
N PRO A 177 17.83 -7.75 -1.95
CA PRO A 177 18.33 -8.53 -0.82
C PRO A 177 17.23 -9.46 -0.26
N GLU A 178 17.65 -10.54 0.41
CA GLU A 178 16.70 -11.43 1.12
C GLU A 178 15.84 -10.66 2.14
N ASP A 179 16.47 -9.77 2.92
CA ASP A 179 15.83 -8.83 3.83
C ASP A 179 16.74 -7.60 4.08
N GLY A 180 16.43 -6.48 3.42
CA GLY A 180 17.24 -5.27 3.52
C GLY A 180 16.59 -4.03 2.90
N PRO A 181 17.27 -2.88 2.93
CA PRO A 181 16.81 -1.69 2.22
C PRO A 181 16.84 -1.90 0.70
N VAL A 182 16.05 -1.14 -0.05
CA VAL A 182 16.11 -1.11 -1.52
C VAL A 182 17.54 -0.79 -1.98
N PRO A 183 18.15 -1.61 -2.86
CA PRO A 183 19.46 -1.33 -3.42
C PRO A 183 19.50 0.05 -4.07
N GLY A 184 20.51 0.87 -3.75
CA GLY A 184 20.70 2.20 -4.35
C GLY A 184 19.93 3.34 -3.69
N VAL A 185 19.03 3.08 -2.73
CA VAL A 185 18.20 4.13 -2.08
C VAL A 185 19.05 5.21 -1.40
N ALA A 186 20.23 4.86 -0.89
CA ALA A 186 21.14 5.81 -0.26
C ALA A 186 21.65 6.89 -1.23
N GLY A 187 21.72 6.60 -2.52
CA GLY A 187 22.11 7.58 -3.55
C GLY A 187 21.05 8.63 -3.86
N HIS A 188 19.80 8.39 -3.43
CA HIS A 188 18.65 9.29 -3.62
C HIS A 188 18.35 10.15 -2.38
N LEU A 189 19.26 10.12 -1.39
CA LEU A 189 19.21 10.96 -0.20
C LEU A 189 19.72 12.36 -0.50
N ILE A 190 18.88 13.35 -0.27
CA ILE A 190 19.20 14.76 -0.33
C ILE A 190 19.27 15.26 1.12
N TYR A 191 20.41 15.86 1.50
CA TYR A 191 20.62 16.49 2.82
C TYR A 191 20.29 17.98 2.77
#